data_AF-A0A1B0DMJ5-F1
#
_entry.id   AF-A0A1B0DMJ5-F1
#
_cell.length_a   1.000
_cell.length_b   1.000
_cell.length_c   1.000
_cell.angle_alpha   90.00
_cell.angle_beta   90.00
_cell.angle_gamma   90.00
#
_symmetry.space_group_name_H-M   'P 1'
#
loop_
_entity.id
_entity.type
_entity.pdbx_description
1 polymer ?
#
loop_
_entity_poly.entity_id
_entity_poly.type
_entity_poly.pdbx_seq_one_letter_code
_entity_poly.pdbx_strand_id
1 'polypeptide(L)'
;MAEFHEELSAKRTENNETFFSIPPRHRGPEDWWSRNATIEDWFDEMVGQANIINKFANVRMEDLRGIRVPFLRVGWNRQFLMMKEFGFEYDSSMVAPFSNPPLWPYTLDHKMPHTCMGSNQNCPSRSYAGIWEVLP
;
A
#
# COMPACT_ATOMS: atom_id res chain seq x y z
N MET A 1 23.94 -0.57 15.84
CA MET A 1 23.71 -1.87 15.18
C MET A 1 22.44 -2.58 15.63
N ALA A 2 21.89 -2.28 16.82
CA ALA A 2 20.58 -2.81 17.24
C ALA A 2 19.37 -1.98 16.74
N GLU A 3 19.55 -0.70 16.41
CA GLU A 3 18.44 0.18 15.97
C GLU A 3 18.01 0.00 14.50
N PHE A 4 18.85 -0.58 13.63
CA PHE A 4 18.49 -0.77 12.20
C PHE A 4 17.58 -1.99 11.94
N HIS A 5 17.38 -2.83 12.94
CA HIS A 5 16.62 -4.08 12.83
C HIS A 5 15.11 -3.88 13.02
N GLU A 6 14.67 -2.74 13.55
CA GLU A 6 13.28 -2.49 13.96
C GLU A 6 12.48 -1.62 12.98
N GLU A 7 13.13 -0.94 12.02
CA GLU A 7 12.48 -0.08 11.01
C GLU A 7 12.27 -0.74 9.64
N LEU A 8 12.77 -1.95 9.42
CA LEU A 8 12.33 -2.76 8.27
C LEU A 8 10.95 -3.31 8.63
N SER A 9 9.88 -2.55 8.33
CA SER A 9 8.48 -2.96 8.56
C SER A 9 8.03 -4.10 7.63
N ALA A 10 8.80 -5.17 7.56
CA ALA A 10 8.30 -6.51 7.31
C ALA A 10 7.81 -7.03 8.68
N LYS A 11 6.49 -6.94 8.96
CA LYS A 11 5.94 -7.66 10.11
C LYS A 11 6.11 -9.15 9.84
N ARG A 12 7.11 -9.77 10.48
CA ARG A 12 7.22 -11.23 10.59
C ARG A 12 6.21 -11.67 11.64
N THR A 13 4.98 -11.90 11.23
CA THR A 13 4.03 -12.68 12.03
C THR A 13 4.31 -14.16 11.77
N GLU A 14 4.53 -14.92 12.84
CA GLU A 14 5.18 -16.24 12.90
C GLU A 14 4.54 -17.39 12.08
N ASN A 15 3.56 -17.17 11.20
CA ASN A 15 2.70 -18.24 10.68
C ASN A 15 2.26 -18.08 9.21
N ASN A 16 3.18 -17.99 8.24
CA ASN A 16 2.85 -17.84 6.81
C ASN A 16 1.98 -16.59 6.49
N GLU A 17 2.29 -15.45 7.12
CA GLU A 17 1.55 -14.23 6.86
C GLU A 17 2.22 -13.36 5.79
N THR A 18 1.36 -12.75 4.98
CA THR A 18 1.68 -11.92 3.82
C THR A 18 2.52 -10.70 4.20
N PHE A 19 3.68 -10.54 3.56
CA PHE A 19 4.54 -9.38 3.81
C PHE A 19 3.99 -8.13 3.10
N PHE A 20 4.10 -6.99 3.78
CA PHE A 20 3.71 -5.68 3.25
C PHE A 20 4.91 -4.76 3.10
N SER A 21 4.96 -3.99 2.02
CA SER A 21 5.92 -2.89 1.90
C SER A 21 5.33 -1.58 2.44
N ILE A 22 6.09 -0.92 3.31
CA ILE A 22 5.87 0.48 3.72
C ILE A 22 7.08 1.29 3.21
N PRO A 23 6.88 2.44 2.56
CA PRO A 23 7.95 3.26 2.02
C PRO A 23 9.04 3.62 3.04
N PRO A 24 10.32 3.47 2.69
CA PRO A 24 11.42 3.70 3.61
C PRO A 24 11.55 5.17 4.01
N ARG A 25 11.26 6.11 3.10
CA ARG A 25 11.51 7.54 3.37
C ARG A 25 10.41 8.21 4.18
N HIS A 26 9.27 7.54 4.39
CA HIS A 26 8.08 8.05 5.10
C HIS A 26 7.88 9.56 4.87
N ARG A 27 7.92 9.94 3.58
CA ARG A 27 8.19 11.31 3.16
C ARG A 27 7.11 12.26 3.66
N GLY A 28 7.52 13.31 4.36
CA GLY A 28 6.70 14.48 4.61
C GLY A 28 6.89 15.53 3.51
N PRO A 29 5.92 16.44 3.29
CA PRO A 29 4.60 16.51 3.92
C PRO A 29 3.64 15.44 3.40
N GLU A 30 2.62 15.09 4.20
CA GLU A 30 1.65 14.03 3.90
C GLU A 30 0.92 14.21 2.54
N ASP A 31 0.67 15.45 2.13
CA ASP A 31 0.01 15.78 0.86
C ASP A 31 0.85 15.41 -0.37
N TRP A 32 2.17 15.20 -0.21
CA TRP A 32 3.04 14.79 -1.31
C TRP A 32 2.59 13.47 -1.91
N TRP A 33 2.20 12.49 -1.09
CA TRP A 33 1.72 11.17 -1.53
C TRP A 33 0.46 11.26 -2.39
N SER A 34 -0.51 12.09 -2.00
CA SER A 34 -1.79 12.19 -2.71
C SER A 34 -1.76 13.10 -3.93
N ARG A 35 -0.87 14.11 -3.98
CA ARG A 35 -0.90 15.16 -5.02
C ARG A 35 0.33 15.18 -5.92
N ASN A 36 1.51 15.09 -5.31
CA ASN A 36 2.76 15.43 -5.98
C ASN A 36 3.57 14.22 -6.44
N ALA A 37 3.42 13.07 -5.79
CA ALA A 37 4.13 11.84 -6.13
C ALA A 37 3.80 11.40 -7.57
N THR A 38 4.85 11.18 -8.37
CA THR A 38 4.73 10.60 -9.71
C THR A 38 4.67 9.08 -9.65
N ILE A 39 4.41 8.42 -10.78
CA ILE A 39 4.39 6.96 -10.82
C ILE A 39 5.79 6.41 -10.51
N GLU A 40 6.84 7.06 -11.01
CA GLU A 40 8.24 6.71 -10.75
C GLU A 40 8.57 6.82 -9.27
N ASP A 41 8.12 7.89 -8.60
CA ASP A 41 8.26 8.03 -7.15
C ASP A 41 7.60 6.86 -6.40
N TRP A 42 6.42 6.42 -6.84
CA TRP A 42 5.72 5.27 -6.26
C TRP A 42 6.50 3.96 -6.43
N PHE A 43 7.11 3.76 -7.60
CA PHE A 43 8.01 2.62 -7.85
C PHE A 43 9.23 2.69 -6.93
N ASP A 44 9.93 3.81 -6.90
CA ASP A 44 11.14 3.97 -6.10
C ASP A 44 10.91 3.76 -4.60
N GLU A 45 9.75 4.17 -4.09
CA GLU A 45 9.40 3.98 -2.68
C GLU A 45 8.94 2.54 -2.38
N MET A 46 7.95 2.03 -3.11
CA MET A 46 7.30 0.75 -2.78
C MET A 46 8.09 -0.45 -3.28
N VAL A 47 8.57 -0.40 -4.53
CA VAL A 47 9.39 -1.45 -5.12
C VAL A 47 10.82 -1.37 -4.59
N GLY A 48 11.31 -0.17 -4.32
CA GLY A 48 12.58 0.02 -3.60
C GLY A 48 12.58 -0.69 -2.26
N GLN A 49 11.51 -0.54 -1.46
CA GLN A 49 11.37 -1.25 -0.20
C GLN A 49 11.32 -2.77 -0.39
N ALA A 50 10.54 -3.26 -1.36
CA ALA A 50 10.45 -4.69 -1.64
C ALA A 50 11.84 -5.28 -1.96
N ASN A 51 12.64 -4.58 -2.76
CA ASN A 51 14.02 -4.97 -3.07
C ASN A 51 14.94 -4.96 -1.84
N ILE A 52 14.79 -3.99 -0.94
CA ILE A 52 15.53 -3.93 0.33
C ILE A 52 15.16 -5.14 1.20
N ILE A 53 13.86 -5.43 1.38
CA ILE A 53 13.38 -6.57 2.17
C ILE A 53 13.90 -7.89 1.60
N ASN A 54 13.83 -8.08 0.28
CA ASN A 54 14.35 -9.27 -0.37
C ASN A 54 15.87 -9.43 -0.14
N LYS A 55 16.63 -8.33 -0.24
CA LYS A 55 18.09 -8.36 -0.06
C LYS A 55 18.54 -8.59 1.39
N PHE A 56 17.87 -7.98 2.37
CA PHE A 56 18.33 -7.97 3.76
C PHE A 56 17.57 -8.92 4.68
N ALA A 57 16.30 -9.23 4.40
CA ALA A 57 15.48 -10.13 5.21
C ALA A 57 15.34 -11.54 4.59
N ASN A 58 15.93 -11.79 3.42
CA ASN A 58 15.87 -13.06 2.70
C ASN A 58 14.43 -13.56 2.47
N VAL A 59 13.53 -12.64 2.17
CA VAL A 59 12.13 -12.90 1.82
C VAL A 59 12.02 -12.90 0.30
N ARG A 60 11.34 -13.89 -0.28
CA ARG A 60 11.18 -13.93 -1.75
C ARG A 60 10.26 -12.81 -2.21
N MET A 61 10.52 -12.26 -3.39
CA MET A 61 9.69 -11.20 -3.98
C MET A 61 8.21 -11.62 -4.13
N GLU A 62 7.94 -12.91 -4.36
CA GLU A 62 6.59 -13.48 -4.47
C GLU A 62 5.80 -13.53 -3.14
N ASP A 63 6.50 -13.45 -2.01
CA ASP A 63 5.88 -13.42 -0.68
C ASP A 63 5.49 -11.97 -0.27
N LEU A 64 5.98 -10.96 -1.00
CA LEU A 64 5.69 -9.53 -0.83
C LEU A 64 4.47 -9.13 -1.65
N ARG A 65 3.28 -9.29 -1.06
CA ARG A 65 2.01 -9.19 -1.78
C ARG A 65 1.22 -7.92 -1.48
N GLY A 66 1.48 -7.29 -0.34
CA GLY A 66 0.72 -6.14 0.14
C GLY A 66 1.51 -4.85 0.13
N ILE A 67 0.81 -3.72 0.07
CA ILE A 67 1.38 -2.41 0.36
C ILE A 67 0.56 -1.66 1.40
N ARG A 68 1.21 -0.75 2.13
CA ARG A 68 0.51 0.26 2.94
C ARG A 68 1.20 1.60 2.84
N VAL A 69 0.43 2.61 2.45
CA VAL A 69 0.90 3.97 2.23
C VAL A 69 1.10 4.71 3.55
N PRO A 70 2.19 5.48 3.70
CA PRO A 70 2.41 6.35 4.85
C PRO A 70 1.25 7.32 5.05
N PHE A 71 0.91 7.58 6.32
CA PHE A 71 -0.18 8.49 6.69
C PHE A 71 -1.56 8.13 6.10
N LEU A 72 -1.73 6.92 5.54
CA LEU A 72 -2.94 6.48 4.83
C LEU A 72 -3.29 7.39 3.64
N ARG A 73 -2.29 8.06 3.04
CA ARG A 73 -2.49 9.08 1.99
C ARG A 73 -2.57 8.46 0.60
N VAL A 74 -3.75 7.99 0.23
CA VAL A 74 -3.99 7.31 -1.07
C VAL A 74 -3.50 8.15 -2.25
N GLY A 75 -2.75 7.51 -3.15
CA GLY A 75 -2.05 8.10 -4.29
C GLY A 75 -2.84 8.14 -5.60
N TRP A 76 -4.16 8.33 -5.51
CA TRP A 76 -5.08 8.32 -6.65
C TRP A 76 -4.86 7.10 -7.56
N ASN A 77 -5.02 7.27 -8.87
CA ASN A 77 -4.80 6.25 -9.89
C ASN A 77 -3.32 5.82 -10.04
N ARG A 78 -2.37 6.60 -9.53
CA ARG A 78 -0.92 6.32 -9.73
C ARG A 78 -0.45 5.16 -8.85
N GLN A 79 -0.90 5.15 -7.60
CA GLN A 79 -0.62 4.07 -6.65
C GLN A 79 -1.04 2.71 -7.21
N PHE A 80 -2.30 2.58 -7.62
CA PHE A 80 -2.85 1.32 -8.13
C PHE A 80 -2.30 0.94 -9.50
N LEU A 81 -1.86 1.92 -10.31
CA LEU A 81 -1.15 1.63 -11.55
C LEU A 81 0.21 0.98 -11.25
N MET A 82 1.00 1.55 -10.34
CA MET A 82 2.26 0.94 -9.90
C MET A 82 2.03 -0.47 -9.34
N MET A 83 1.00 -0.65 -8.53
CA MET A 83 0.65 -1.97 -8.00
C MET A 83 0.37 -3.00 -9.08
N LYS A 84 -0.41 -2.62 -10.08
CA LYS A 84 -0.75 -3.51 -11.19
C LYS A 84 0.47 -3.89 -12.02
N GLU A 85 1.34 -2.92 -12.30
CA GLU A 85 2.55 -3.13 -13.11
C GLU A 85 3.61 -3.96 -12.36
N PHE A 86 3.75 -3.77 -11.05
CA PHE A 86 4.69 -4.55 -10.24
C PHE A 86 4.16 -5.94 -9.86
N GLY A 87 2.83 -6.08 -9.75
CA GLY A 87 2.17 -7.33 -9.34
C GLY A 87 1.86 -7.41 -7.84
N PHE A 88 1.62 -6.27 -7.18
CA PHE A 88 1.07 -6.28 -5.82
C PHE A 88 -0.39 -6.74 -5.84
N GLU A 89 -0.76 -7.62 -4.90
CA GLU A 89 -2.07 -8.27 -4.85
C GLU A 89 -3.08 -7.44 -4.06
N TYR A 90 -2.64 -6.69 -3.04
CA TYR A 90 -3.56 -5.93 -2.20
C TYR A 90 -2.97 -4.65 -1.58
N ASP A 91 -3.84 -3.67 -1.35
CA ASP A 91 -3.57 -2.42 -0.63
C ASP A 91 -4.34 -2.42 0.70
N SER A 92 -3.74 -1.82 1.73
CA SER A 92 -4.38 -1.60 3.03
C SER A 92 -4.20 -0.15 3.48
N SER A 93 -4.55 0.77 2.58
CA SER A 93 -4.33 2.21 2.79
C SER A 93 -5.62 3.00 2.75
N MET A 94 -6.67 2.49 2.11
CA MET A 94 -7.95 3.19 2.08
C MET A 94 -8.70 3.01 3.39
N VAL A 95 -9.24 4.11 3.88
CA VAL A 95 -10.09 4.11 5.07
C VAL A 95 -11.54 4.15 4.60
N ALA A 96 -12.33 3.22 5.12
CA ALA A 96 -13.77 3.23 4.91
C ALA A 96 -14.49 3.90 6.09
N PRO A 97 -15.64 4.55 5.84
CA PRO A 97 -16.48 5.04 6.90
C PRO A 97 -16.98 3.92 7.80
N PHE A 98 -17.18 4.26 9.08
CA PHE A 98 -17.83 3.37 10.03
C PHE A 98 -19.18 2.91 9.48
N SER A 99 -19.35 1.60 9.39
CA SER A 99 -20.54 0.94 8.84
C SER A 99 -20.90 -0.26 9.71
N ASN A 100 -22.20 -0.55 9.80
CA ASN A 100 -22.72 -1.72 10.48
C ASN A 100 -23.76 -2.41 9.57
N PRO A 101 -23.47 -3.59 8.98
CA PRO A 101 -22.26 -4.41 9.19
C PRO A 101 -20.98 -3.75 8.62
N PRO A 102 -19.78 -4.15 9.11
CA PRO A 102 -18.53 -3.64 8.57
C PRO A 102 -18.33 -4.07 7.11
N LEU A 103 -17.54 -3.28 6.38
CA LEU A 103 -17.19 -3.57 5.00
C LEU A 103 -16.16 -4.71 4.93
N TRP A 104 -16.43 -5.66 4.04
CA TRP A 104 -15.51 -6.73 3.71
C TRP A 104 -14.46 -6.26 2.70
N PRO A 105 -13.28 -6.91 2.63
CA PRO A 105 -12.34 -6.69 1.56
C PRO A 105 -13.01 -6.84 0.20
N TYR A 106 -12.69 -5.94 -0.72
CA TYR A 106 -13.28 -5.91 -2.05
C TYR A 106 -12.20 -5.69 -3.09
N THR A 107 -12.44 -6.13 -4.32
CA THR A 107 -11.55 -5.87 -5.43
C THR A 107 -11.84 -4.51 -6.06
N LEU A 108 -10.81 -3.89 -6.62
CA LEU A 108 -10.94 -2.66 -7.40
C LEU A 108 -11.34 -2.93 -8.85
N ASP A 109 -11.91 -4.10 -9.15
CA ASP A 109 -12.53 -4.41 -10.45
C ASP A 109 -13.67 -3.44 -10.77
N HIS A 110 -14.38 -2.99 -9.72
CA HIS A 110 -15.53 -2.10 -9.81
C HIS A 110 -15.32 -0.84 -8.96
N LYS A 111 -16.27 0.10 -9.08
CA LYS A 111 -16.31 1.29 -8.24
C LYS A 111 -16.40 0.88 -6.77
N MET A 112 -15.59 1.54 -5.94
CA MET A 112 -15.58 1.36 -4.49
C MET A 112 -17.00 1.44 -3.87
N PRO A 113 -17.35 0.55 -2.92
CA PRO A 113 -18.65 0.51 -2.27
C PRO A 113 -18.82 1.56 -1.15
N HIS A 114 -17.89 2.50 -0.99
CA HIS A 114 -17.95 3.56 0.01
C HIS A 114 -17.40 4.88 -0.52
N THR A 115 -17.72 5.97 0.17
CA THR A 115 -17.14 7.28 -0.11
C THR A 115 -15.68 7.32 0.33
N CYS A 116 -14.84 8.03 -0.42
CA CYS A 116 -13.47 8.29 -0.03
C CYS A 116 -13.45 9.08 1.28
N MET A 117 -12.91 8.49 2.35
CA MET A 117 -12.84 9.12 3.67
C MET A 117 -11.45 9.73 3.87
N GLY A 118 -11.42 10.96 4.39
CA GLY A 118 -10.19 11.66 4.76
C GLY A 118 -10.05 13.03 4.09
N SER A 119 -9.63 14.04 4.86
CA SER A 119 -9.38 15.39 4.34
C SER A 119 -8.26 15.36 3.30
N ASN A 120 -8.47 15.91 2.10
CA ASN A 120 -7.49 15.93 1.00
C ASN A 120 -7.06 14.56 0.45
N GLN A 121 -7.89 13.52 0.60
CA GLN A 121 -7.60 12.22 -0.03
C GLN A 121 -8.07 12.14 -1.48
N ASN A 122 -7.26 11.47 -2.30
CA ASN A 122 -7.57 11.18 -3.69
C ASN A 122 -7.71 9.67 -3.88
N CYS A 123 -8.93 9.15 -3.75
CA CYS A 123 -9.23 7.74 -4.01
C CYS A 123 -9.28 7.41 -5.51
N PRO A 124 -9.04 6.15 -5.92
CA PRO A 124 -8.97 5.77 -7.32
C PRO A 124 -10.30 6.05 -8.04
N SER A 125 -10.20 6.55 -9.28
CA SER A 125 -11.35 6.81 -10.13
C SER A 125 -11.51 5.78 -11.26
N ARG A 126 -10.49 4.95 -11.47
CA ARG A 126 -10.47 3.86 -12.45
C ARG A 126 -10.53 2.51 -11.75
N SER A 127 -11.01 1.51 -12.48
CA SER A 127 -10.95 0.11 -12.04
C SER A 127 -9.56 -0.46 -12.25
N TYR A 128 -9.06 -1.20 -11.26
CA TYR A 128 -7.80 -1.93 -11.28
C TYR A 128 -8.07 -3.39 -10.99
N ALA A 129 -8.17 -4.18 -12.06
CA ALA A 129 -8.60 -5.56 -11.93
C ALA A 129 -7.57 -6.43 -11.20
N GLY A 130 -8.05 -7.26 -10.27
CA GLY A 130 -7.22 -8.18 -9.48
C GLY A 130 -6.50 -7.57 -8.27
N ILE A 131 -6.63 -6.26 -8.04
CA ILE A 131 -6.13 -5.63 -6.81
C ILE A 131 -7.22 -5.66 -5.74
N TRP A 132 -6.87 -6.17 -4.57
CA TRP A 132 -7.73 -6.18 -3.40
C TRP A 132 -7.49 -4.96 -2.51
N GLU A 133 -8.56 -4.35 -2.03
CA GLU A 133 -8.49 -3.39 -0.93
C GLU A 133 -8.88 -4.10 0.36
N VAL A 134 -7.95 -4.14 1.32
CA VAL A 134 -8.15 -4.69 2.66
C VAL A 134 -8.22 -3.52 3.64
N LEU A 135 -9.44 -3.19 4.04
CA LEU A 135 -9.72 -2.07 4.93
C LEU A 135 -9.10 -2.31 6.34
N PRO A 136 -8.40 -1.33 6.92
CA PRO A 136 -7.78 -1.42 8.25
C PRO A 136 -8.76 -1.18 9.41
#